data_AF-A0A9E5NA10-F1
#
_entry.id   AF-A0A9E5NA10-F1
#
_cell.length_a   1.000
_cell.length_b   1.000
_cell.length_c   1.000
_cell.angle_alpha   90.00
_cell.angle_beta   90.00
_cell.angle_gamma   90.00
#
_symmetry.space_group_name_H-M   'P 1'
#
loop_
_entity.id
_entity.type
_entity.pdbx_description
1 polymer ?
#
loop_
_entity_poly.entity_id
_entity_poly.type
_entity_poly.pdbx_seq_one_letter_code
_entity_poly.pdbx_strand_id
1 'polypeptide(L)'
;MPILNWEIEQLQSVMLIFTRMTAIFLTAPVLNTRRVPLHTKIGLSLMVALILGPIIQMTSAMPKETLPFAALVFKEAVVGLSIGFIANMIFAAVQMAGEIADMQSGFAFARLVDPHTGQRISVIGQFQIMMASLIFLGVDGHHILFSGLLDSYRVMPLG
;
A
#
# COMPACT_ATOMS: atom_id res chain seq x y z
N MET A 1 -5.04 35.83 13.34
CA MET A 1 -4.44 35.10 12.21
C MET A 1 -5.15 33.75 12.09
N PRO A 2 -6.08 33.57 11.14
CA PRO A 2 -7.01 32.43 11.12
C PRO A 2 -6.49 31.24 10.31
N ILE A 3 -5.18 30.97 10.38
CA ILE A 3 -4.52 29.94 9.57
C ILE A 3 -4.43 28.59 10.30
N LEU A 4 -4.82 28.56 11.58
CA LEU A 4 -4.70 27.40 12.48
C LEU A 4 -5.99 27.17 13.29
N ASN A 5 -7.16 27.32 12.66
CA ASN A 5 -8.44 26.92 13.26
C ASN A 5 -8.80 25.50 12.81
N TRP A 6 -7.90 24.53 13.06
CA TRP A 6 -8.23 23.12 12.84
C TRP A 6 -9.30 22.75 13.85
N GLU A 7 -10.54 22.65 13.42
CA GLU A 7 -11.59 22.06 14.24
C GLU A 7 -11.22 20.59 14.52
N ILE A 8 -11.55 20.10 15.71
CA ILE A 8 -11.22 18.73 16.15
C ILE A 8 -11.71 17.70 15.12
N GLU A 9 -12.83 17.98 14.46
CA GLU A 9 -13.41 17.15 13.41
C GLU A 9 -12.51 17.05 12.15
N GLN A 10 -11.83 18.14 11.76
CA GLN A 10 -10.88 18.13 10.64
C GLN A 10 -9.61 17.35 10.97
N LEU A 11 -9.14 17.42 12.22
CA LEU A 11 -7.99 16.63 12.64
C LEU A 11 -8.29 15.14 12.62
N GLN A 12 -9.48 14.78 13.12
CA GLN A 12 -9.92 13.39 13.15
C GLN A 12 -10.19 12.85 11.72
N SER A 13 -10.72 13.65 10.79
CA SER A 13 -10.89 13.23 9.39
C SER A 13 -9.54 12.94 8.71
N VAL A 14 -8.55 13.82 8.92
CA VAL A 14 -7.17 13.61 8.45
C VAL A 14 -6.57 12.34 9.05
N MET A 15 -6.81 12.05 10.33
CA MET A 15 -6.34 10.79 10.94
C MET A 15 -6.94 9.54 10.28
N LEU A 16 -8.23 9.56 9.94
CA LEU A 16 -8.88 8.45 9.26
C LEU A 16 -8.31 8.25 7.84
N ILE A 17 -8.18 9.34 7.07
CA ILE A 17 -7.56 9.31 5.73
C ILE A 17 -6.11 8.82 5.81
N PHE A 18 -5.35 9.31 6.78
CA PHE A 18 -3.98 8.90 7.04
C PHE A 18 -3.89 7.40 7.33
N THR A 19 -4.84 6.85 8.10
CA THR A 19 -4.88 5.42 8.41
C THR A 19 -5.07 4.59 7.15
N ARG A 20 -6.07 4.92 6.32
CA ARG A 20 -6.31 4.22 5.03
C ARG A 20 -5.11 4.33 4.10
N MET A 21 -4.53 5.53 3.97
CA MET A 21 -3.36 5.78 3.12
C MET A 21 -2.13 4.99 3.55
N THR A 22 -1.85 5.01 4.86
CA THR A 22 -0.69 4.29 5.41
C THR A 22 -0.84 2.79 5.20
N ALA A 23 -2.06 2.26 5.40
CA ALA A 23 -2.35 0.86 5.14
C ALA A 23 -2.11 0.46 3.66
N ILE A 24 -2.52 1.32 2.71
CA ILE A 24 -2.25 1.10 1.28
C ILE A 24 -0.75 1.15 1.01
N PHE A 25 -0.01 2.16 1.49
CA PHE A 25 1.43 2.27 1.18
C PHE A 25 2.30 1.21 1.83
N LEU A 26 1.89 0.71 3.01
CA LEU A 26 2.57 -0.41 3.65
C LEU A 26 2.35 -1.73 2.91
N THR A 27 1.27 -1.84 2.14
CA THR A 27 0.95 -3.04 1.38
C THR A 27 1.16 -2.87 -0.12
N ALA A 28 1.33 -1.66 -0.65
CA ALA A 28 1.47 -1.44 -2.09
C ALA A 28 2.74 -2.12 -2.63
N PRO A 29 2.62 -2.89 -3.74
CA PRO A 29 3.77 -3.47 -4.38
C PRO A 29 4.70 -2.36 -4.90
N VAL A 30 5.99 -2.68 -5.07
CA VAL A 30 7.08 -1.74 -5.45
C VAL A 30 7.44 -0.71 -4.35
N LEU A 31 6.46 -0.09 -3.71
CA LEU A 31 6.66 0.83 -2.58
C LEU A 31 7.00 0.09 -1.28
N ASN A 32 6.50 -1.15 -1.12
CA ASN A 32 6.80 -1.98 0.04
C ASN A 32 8.16 -2.72 -0.05
N THR A 33 9.22 -2.05 -0.52
CA THR A 33 10.57 -2.63 -0.53
C THR A 33 11.36 -2.19 0.71
N ARG A 34 12.33 -3.03 1.15
CA ARG A 34 13.26 -2.69 2.26
C ARG A 34 14.12 -1.45 1.96
N ARG A 35 14.21 -1.04 0.70
CA ARG A 35 14.98 0.13 0.26
C ARG A 35 14.27 1.45 0.60
N VAL A 36 12.95 1.45 0.72
CA VAL A 36 12.19 2.63 1.13
C VAL A 36 12.00 2.57 2.65
N PRO A 37 12.64 3.47 3.42
CA PRO A 37 12.52 3.45 4.87
C PRO A 37 11.09 3.76 5.31
N LEU A 38 10.69 3.18 6.44
CA LEU A 38 9.34 3.32 6.98
C LEU A 38 8.95 4.79 7.19
N HIS A 39 9.90 5.62 7.64
CA HIS A 39 9.69 7.06 7.86
C HIS A 39 9.22 7.79 6.60
N THR A 40 9.77 7.46 5.43
CA THR A 40 9.36 8.08 4.16
C THR A 40 7.94 7.67 3.78
N LYS A 41 7.55 6.41 4.01
CA LYS A 41 6.18 5.93 3.74
C LYS A 41 5.16 6.64 4.63
N ILE A 42 5.47 6.77 5.91
CA ILE A 42 4.63 7.47 6.89
C ILE A 42 4.53 8.96 6.52
N GLY A 43 5.66 9.60 6.21
CA GLY A 43 5.69 11.01 5.83
C GLY A 43 4.89 11.30 4.56
N LEU A 44 5.01 10.45 3.53
CA LEU A 44 4.24 10.57 2.29
C LEU A 44 2.73 10.37 2.54
N SER A 45 2.38 9.38 3.36
CA SER A 45 0.97 9.12 3.73
C SER A 45 0.36 10.31 4.47
N LEU A 46 1.11 10.92 5.38
CA LEU A 46 0.68 12.11 6.11
C LEU A 46 0.52 13.32 5.18
N MET A 47 1.47 13.52 4.26
CA MET A 47 1.40 14.62 3.29
C MET A 47 0.15 14.49 2.39
N VAL A 48 -0.13 13.28 1.89
CA VAL A 48 -1.33 13.03 1.08
C VAL A 48 -2.61 13.21 1.92
N ALA A 49 -2.61 12.74 3.17
CA ALA A 49 -3.76 12.89 4.05
C ALA A 49 -4.09 14.36 4.35
N LEU A 50 -3.07 15.21 4.53
CA LEU A 50 -3.27 16.66 4.73
C LEU A 50 -3.81 17.35 3.47
N ILE A 51 -3.40 16.91 2.28
CA ILE A 51 -3.91 17.45 1.01
C ILE A 51 -5.37 17.02 0.78
N LEU A 52 -5.70 15.76 1.10
CA LEU A 52 -7.03 15.19 0.88
C LEU A 52 -8.04 15.58 1.98
N GLY A 53 -7.58 15.88 3.19
CA GLY A 53 -8.42 16.29 4.32
C GLY A 53 -9.47 17.36 3.99
N PRO A 54 -9.11 18.51 3.40
CA PRO A 54 -10.09 19.54 3.05
C PRO A 54 -10.95 19.19 1.83
N ILE A 55 -10.52 18.22 1.00
CA ILE A 55 -11.22 17.84 -0.24
C ILE A 55 -12.30 16.80 0.08
N ILE A 56 -12.00 15.85 0.95
CA ILE A 56 -12.90 14.76 1.28
C ILE A 56 -13.77 15.16 2.47
N GLN A 57 -14.97 15.63 2.17
CA GLN A 57 -15.97 15.97 3.18
C GLN A 57 -16.56 14.70 3.79
N MET A 58 -16.63 14.66 5.12
CA MET A 58 -17.25 13.57 5.85
C MET A 58 -18.77 13.60 5.69
N THR A 59 -19.37 12.43 5.51
CA THR A 59 -20.82 12.28 5.37
C THR A 59 -21.51 12.09 6.73
N SER A 60 -20.78 11.64 7.76
CA SER A 60 -21.34 11.30 9.07
C SER A 60 -20.74 12.16 10.19
N ALA A 61 -21.58 12.47 11.20
CA ALA A 61 -21.17 13.21 12.39
C ALA A 61 -20.15 12.40 13.20
N MET A 62 -19.10 13.06 13.66
CA MET A 62 -17.97 12.35 14.25
C MET A 62 -18.30 11.85 15.65
N PRO A 63 -18.05 10.55 15.96
CA PRO A 63 -18.24 10.05 17.30
C PRO A 63 -17.30 10.79 18.27
N LYS A 64 -17.88 11.41 19.30
CA LYS A 64 -17.10 12.06 20.37
C LYS A 64 -16.51 11.05 21.36
N GLU A 65 -17.00 9.82 21.34
CA GLU A 65 -16.55 8.72 22.18
C GLU A 65 -15.36 7.97 21.55
N THR A 66 -14.40 7.56 22.38
CA THR A 66 -13.17 6.88 21.94
C THR A 66 -13.43 5.53 21.27
N LEU A 67 -14.38 4.74 21.78
CA LEU A 67 -14.65 3.39 21.29
C LEU A 67 -15.19 3.36 19.85
N PRO A 68 -16.26 4.12 19.50
CA PRO A 68 -16.73 4.19 18.12
C PRO A 68 -15.69 4.82 17.18
N PHE A 69 -14.88 5.77 17.65
CA PHE A 69 -13.78 6.30 16.85
C PHE A 69 -12.71 5.23 16.54
N ALA A 70 -12.34 4.39 17.51
CA ALA A 70 -11.41 3.29 17.28
C ALA A 70 -11.95 2.27 16.26
N ALA A 71 -13.26 2.00 16.27
CA ALA A 71 -13.90 1.15 15.27
C ALA A 71 -13.81 1.73 13.85
N LEU A 72 -13.94 3.07 13.71
CA LEU A 72 -13.73 3.76 12.43
C LEU A 72 -12.30 3.64 11.94
N VAL A 73 -11.31 3.88 12.81
CA VAL A 73 -9.89 3.71 12.47
C VAL A 73 -9.62 2.28 12.00
N PHE A 74 -10.20 1.28 12.67
CA PHE A 74 -10.07 -0.12 12.27
C PHE A 74 -10.70 -0.39 10.90
N LYS A 75 -11.91 0.11 10.64
CA LYS A 75 -12.57 0.04 9.32
C LYS A 75 -11.67 0.61 8.23
N GLU A 76 -11.13 1.82 8.44
CA GLU A 76 -10.25 2.49 7.48
C GLU A 76 -8.96 1.71 7.20
N ALA A 77 -8.36 1.12 8.25
CA ALA A 77 -7.20 0.25 8.12
C ALA A 77 -7.52 -0.99 7.29
N VAL A 78 -8.65 -1.66 7.55
CA VAL A 78 -9.06 -2.87 6.81
C VAL A 78 -9.29 -2.56 5.33
N VAL A 79 -9.94 -1.44 5.01
CA VAL A 79 -10.14 -1.02 3.61
C VAL A 79 -8.81 -0.77 2.91
N GLY A 80 -7.92 0.00 3.54
CA GLY A 80 -6.62 0.31 2.96
C GLY A 80 -5.74 -0.94 2.76
N LEU A 81 -5.75 -1.85 3.75
CA LEU A 81 -5.08 -3.14 3.65
C LEU A 81 -5.65 -3.99 2.52
N SER A 82 -6.97 -3.99 2.33
CA SER A 82 -7.62 -4.77 1.27
C SER A 82 -7.19 -4.30 -0.12
N ILE A 83 -7.14 -2.99 -0.35
CA ILE A 83 -6.72 -2.40 -1.63
C ILE A 83 -5.29 -2.79 -1.95
N GLY A 84 -4.35 -2.58 -1.02
CA GLY A 84 -2.96 -2.92 -1.27
C GLY A 84 -2.69 -4.43 -1.26
N PHE A 85 -3.50 -5.24 -0.56
CA PHE A 85 -3.44 -6.69 -0.63
C PHE A 85 -3.78 -7.22 -2.03
N ILE A 86 -4.84 -6.69 -2.66
CA ILE A 86 -5.19 -7.03 -4.04
C ILE A 86 -4.04 -6.68 -4.99
N ALA A 87 -3.42 -5.52 -4.82
CA ALA A 87 -2.26 -5.13 -5.62
C ALA A 87 -1.06 -6.08 -5.39
N ASN A 88 -0.81 -6.49 -4.15
CA ASN A 88 0.23 -7.48 -3.83
C ASN A 88 -0.04 -8.86 -4.45
N MET A 89 -1.30 -9.30 -4.54
CA MET A 89 -1.63 -10.59 -5.15
C MET A 89 -1.13 -10.70 -6.59
N ILE A 90 -1.17 -9.59 -7.35
CA ILE A 90 -0.65 -9.54 -8.73
C ILE A 90 0.85 -9.84 -8.74
N PHE A 91 1.62 -9.18 -7.86
CA PHE A 91 3.07 -9.38 -7.77
C PHE A 91 3.44 -10.75 -7.20
N ALA A 92 2.65 -11.26 -6.25
CA ALA A 92 2.82 -12.61 -5.72
C ALA A 92 2.60 -13.68 -6.79
N ALA A 93 1.61 -13.49 -7.67
CA ALA A 93 1.38 -14.39 -8.80
C ALA A 93 2.56 -14.38 -9.79
N VAL A 94 3.10 -13.20 -10.11
CA VAL A 94 4.31 -13.10 -10.96
C VAL A 94 5.52 -13.78 -10.31
N GLN A 95 5.75 -13.55 -9.01
CA GLN A 95 6.84 -14.18 -8.27
C GLN A 95 6.72 -15.71 -8.31
N MET A 96 5.53 -16.24 -8.06
CA MET A 96 5.25 -17.67 -8.09
C MET A 96 5.48 -18.27 -9.48
N ALA A 97 5.04 -17.57 -10.53
CA ALA A 97 5.29 -18.00 -11.91
C ALA A 97 6.80 -18.08 -12.22
N GLY A 98 7.58 -17.12 -11.73
CA GLY A 98 9.02 -17.09 -11.90
C GLY A 98 9.75 -18.17 -11.14
N GLU A 99 9.29 -18.49 -9.92
CA GLU A 99 9.80 -19.63 -9.15
C GLU A 99 9.52 -20.96 -9.86
N ILE A 100 8.33 -21.15 -10.42
CA ILE A 100 7.99 -22.35 -11.20
C ILE A 100 8.88 -22.46 -12.45
N ALA A 101 9.07 -21.36 -13.19
CA ALA A 101 9.94 -21.33 -14.37
C ALA A 101 11.41 -21.64 -14.02
N ASP A 102 11.90 -21.13 -12.89
CA ASP A 102 13.24 -21.40 -12.37
C ASP A 102 13.45 -22.86 -11.96
N MET A 103 12.42 -23.51 -11.42
CA MET A 103 12.44 -24.95 -11.15
C MET A 103 12.51 -25.77 -12.44
N GLN A 104 11.74 -25.40 -13.47
CA GLN A 104 11.67 -26.14 -14.74
C GLN A 104 12.90 -25.94 -15.63
N SER A 105 13.52 -24.76 -15.61
CA SER A 105 14.68 -24.42 -16.44
C SER A 105 15.98 -25.14 -16.04
N GLY A 106 16.00 -25.85 -14.90
CA GLY A 106 17.19 -26.55 -14.42
C GLY A 106 18.19 -25.64 -13.68
N PHE A 107 17.96 -24.32 -13.59
CA PHE A 107 18.75 -23.44 -12.71
C PHE A 107 18.61 -23.83 -11.23
N ALA A 108 17.52 -24.50 -10.86
CA ALA A 108 17.37 -25.14 -9.55
C ALA A 108 18.45 -26.20 -9.24
N PHE A 109 18.99 -26.89 -10.26
CA PHE A 109 20.09 -27.85 -10.08
C PHE A 109 21.43 -27.16 -9.81
N ALA A 110 21.67 -25.95 -10.34
CA ALA A 110 22.89 -25.20 -10.03
C ALA A 110 23.01 -24.87 -8.52
N ARG A 111 21.88 -24.74 -7.82
CA ARG A 111 21.83 -24.56 -6.35
C ARG A 111 22.25 -25.80 -5.56
N LEU A 112 22.12 -27.00 -6.13
CA LEU A 112 22.57 -28.25 -5.51
C LEU A 112 24.09 -28.44 -5.63
N VAL A 113 24.72 -27.79 -6.61
CA VAL A 113 26.14 -27.99 -6.96
C VAL A 113 27.06 -27.03 -6.21
N ASP A 114 26.61 -25.82 -5.84
CA ASP A 114 27.37 -24.89 -5.00
C ASP A 114 26.51 -24.27 -3.87
N PRO A 115 26.45 -24.93 -2.70
CA PRO A 115 25.74 -24.41 -1.53
C PRO A 115 26.49 -23.29 -0.78
N HIS A 116 27.74 -22.96 -1.14
CA HIS A 116 28.55 -22.00 -0.37
C HIS A 116 28.07 -20.55 -0.47
N THR A 117 27.30 -20.19 -1.51
CA THR A 117 26.78 -18.83 -1.67
C THR A 117 25.50 -18.54 -0.89
N GLY A 118 24.79 -19.57 -0.40
CA GLY A 118 23.61 -19.42 0.48
C GLY A 118 22.42 -18.64 -0.09
N GLN A 119 22.49 -18.12 -1.32
CA GLN A 119 21.42 -17.31 -1.91
C GLN A 119 20.32 -18.18 -2.49
N ARG A 120 19.22 -18.30 -1.73
CA ARG A 120 17.97 -18.96 -2.12
C ARG A 120 17.09 -18.09 -3.04
N ILE A 121 17.68 -17.20 -3.84
CA ILE A 121 16.89 -16.28 -4.67
C ILE A 121 16.80 -16.85 -6.09
N SER A 122 15.58 -17.02 -6.59
CA SER A 122 15.32 -17.41 -7.97
C SER A 122 15.77 -16.29 -8.92
N VAL A 123 16.72 -16.58 -9.81
CA VAL A 123 17.22 -15.57 -10.76
C VAL A 123 16.12 -15.17 -11.74
N ILE A 124 15.37 -16.16 -12.27
CA ILE A 124 14.24 -15.92 -13.16
C ILE A 124 13.11 -15.21 -12.42
N GLY A 125 12.78 -15.62 -11.19
CA GLY A 125 11.77 -14.94 -10.37
C GLY A 125 12.12 -13.48 -10.09
N GLN A 126 13.37 -13.20 -9.73
CA GLN A 126 13.83 -11.83 -9.50
C GLN A 126 13.80 -10.98 -10.78
N PHE A 127 14.18 -11.57 -11.92
CA PHE A 127 14.06 -10.91 -13.22
C PHE A 127 12.60 -10.60 -13.56
N GLN A 128 11.68 -11.54 -13.35
CA GLN A 128 10.26 -11.33 -13.61
C GLN A 128 9.63 -10.28 -12.68
N ILE A 129 9.98 -10.26 -11.39
CA ILE A 129 9.56 -9.17 -10.48
C ILE A 129 10.10 -7.82 -10.95
N MET A 130 11.35 -7.76 -11.43
CA MET A 130 11.92 -6.52 -11.97
C MET A 130 11.11 -6.05 -13.18
N MET A 131 10.82 -6.95 -14.13
CA MET A 131 9.98 -6.65 -15.29
C MET A 131 8.57 -6.20 -14.89
N ALA A 132 7.92 -6.91 -13.97
CA ALA A 132 6.60 -6.51 -13.48
C ALA A 132 6.61 -5.15 -12.78
N SER A 133 7.68 -4.83 -12.04
CA SER A 133 7.85 -3.52 -11.41
C SER A 133 8.02 -2.42 -12.46
N LEU A 134 8.80 -2.66 -13.51
CA LEU A 134 8.97 -1.69 -14.61
C LEU A 134 7.66 -1.50 -15.40
N ILE A 135 6.93 -2.59 -15.68
CA ILE A 135 5.62 -2.50 -16.34
C ILE A 135 4.65 -1.73 -15.45
N PHE A 136 4.57 -2.05 -14.16
CA PHE A 136 3.73 -1.35 -13.20
C PHE A 136 4.03 0.15 -13.17
N LEU A 137 5.30 0.55 -13.16
CA LEU A 137 5.67 1.96 -13.22
C LEU A 137 5.38 2.58 -14.59
N GLY A 138 5.60 1.84 -15.69
CA GLY A 138 5.38 2.30 -17.06
C GLY A 138 3.91 2.50 -17.45
N VAL A 139 2.98 1.84 -16.75
CA VAL A 139 1.52 2.03 -16.91
C VAL A 139 0.93 2.93 -15.83
N ASP A 140 1.76 3.66 -15.08
CA ASP A 140 1.32 4.50 -13.98
C ASP A 140 0.51 3.75 -12.91
N GLY A 141 0.88 2.51 -12.59
CA GLY A 141 0.19 1.68 -11.60
C GLY A 141 0.08 2.31 -10.21
N HIS A 142 1.00 3.21 -9.86
CA HIS A 142 0.90 4.02 -8.65
C HIS A 142 -0.27 5.02 -8.71
N HIS A 143 -0.56 5.62 -9.86
CA HIS A 143 -1.77 6.42 -10.07
C HIS A 143 -3.04 5.57 -9.97
N ILE A 144 -3.01 4.33 -10.46
CA ILE A 144 -4.14 3.39 -10.31
C ILE A 144 -4.44 3.14 -8.83
N LEU A 145 -3.42 3.02 -7.97
CA LEU A 145 -3.61 2.91 -6.52
C LEU A 145 -4.24 4.16 -5.91
N PHE A 146 -3.84 5.36 -6.35
CA PHE A 146 -4.47 6.61 -5.90
C PHE A 146 -5.91 6.75 -6.38
N SER A 147 -6.20 6.37 -7.63
CA SER A 147 -7.57 6.33 -8.15
C SER A 147 -8.42 5.34 -7.36
N GLY A 148 -7.87 4.15 -7.06
CA GLY A 148 -8.53 3.15 -6.22
C GLY A 148 -8.83 3.64 -4.80
N LEU A 149 -7.95 4.46 -4.21
CA LEU A 149 -8.23 5.17 -2.96
C LEU A 149 -9.43 6.11 -3.11
N LEU A 150 -9.43 6.99 -4.12
CA LEU A 150 -10.51 7.97 -4.31
C LEU A 150 -11.86 7.27 -4.57
N ASP A 151 -11.86 6.23 -5.39
CA ASP A 151 -13.05 5.41 -5.63
C ASP A 151 -13.48 4.64 -4.38
N SER A 152 -12.55 4.23 -3.52
CA SER A 152 -12.89 3.60 -2.24
C SER A 152 -13.70 4.52 -1.32
N TYR A 153 -13.51 5.84 -1.39
CA TYR A 153 -14.33 6.79 -0.64
C TYR A 153 -15.73 6.98 -1.22
N ARG A 154 -15.93 6.67 -2.52
CA ARG A 154 -17.25 6.67 -3.15
C ARG A 154 -18.06 5.44 -2.72
N VAL A 155 -17.42 4.28 -2.66
CA VAL A 155 -18.07 3.02 -2.26
C VAL A 155 -18.23 2.93 -0.75
N MET A 156 -17.19 3.30 0.00
CA MET A 156 -17.16 3.30 1.46
C MET A 156 -16.74 4.68 1.97
N PRO A 157 -17.71 5.58 2.22
CA PRO A 157 -17.47 6.92 2.71
C PRO A 157 -16.69 6.95 4.03
N LEU A 158 -16.02 8.08 4.26
CA LEU A 158 -15.35 8.40 5.52
C LEU A 158 -16.37 8.52 6.66
N GLY A 159 -16.09 7.80 7.75
CA GLY A 159 -17.02 7.64 8.87
C GLY A 159 -17.96 6.48 8.61
#